data_AF-A0A7S4IG54-F1
#
_entry.id   AF-A0A7S4IG54-F1
#
_cell.length_a   1.000
_cell.length_b   1.000
_cell.length_c   1.000
_cell.angle_alpha   90.00
_cell.angle_beta   90.00
_cell.angle_gamma   90.00
#
_symmetry.space_group_name_H-M   'P 1'
#
loop_
_entity.id
_entity.type
_entity.pdbx_description
1 polymer ?
#
loop_
_entity_poly.entity_id
_entity_poly.type
_entity_poly.pdbx_seq_one_letter_code
_entity_poly.pdbx_strand_id
1 'polypeptide(L)'
;FDTTNLSPEQRRAMGVLEKNFKRWQTSLSNEPLTLENICVQNQAIFTEEPTATPALPRSDTWTWNQSRARSTIISTIGNIKVCFYKLSTRKTPKATERAPNIKIWIYNITIPILMERDKQISFLWCEKGIFNPPDPPGPQPQSQQQAQTQPQRSNLVETFLQYVPPSSSDPISKYQHPQFWKPR
;
A
#
# COMPACT_ATOMS: atom_id res chain seq x y z
N PHE A 1 4.39 -3.22 12.19
CA PHE A 1 5.11 -4.26 11.43
C PHE A 1 6.46 -4.52 12.08
N ASP A 2 7.06 -5.71 11.92
CA ASP A 2 8.46 -5.89 12.33
C ASP A 2 9.37 -5.17 11.33
N THR A 3 10.12 -4.18 11.85
CA THR A 3 11.01 -3.33 11.06
C THR A 3 12.48 -3.51 11.41
N THR A 4 12.83 -4.48 12.26
CA THR A 4 14.20 -4.71 12.76
C THR A 4 15.25 -4.73 11.65
N ASN A 5 14.99 -5.48 10.57
CA ASN A 5 15.88 -5.66 9.42
C ASN A 5 15.78 -4.57 8.34
N LEU A 6 15.02 -3.49 8.58
CA LEU A 6 14.90 -2.38 7.64
C LEU A 6 15.98 -1.32 7.86
N SER A 7 16.51 -0.78 6.76
CA SER A 7 17.34 0.42 6.81
C SER A 7 16.58 1.61 7.43
N PRO A 8 17.28 2.64 7.96
CA PRO A 8 16.62 3.81 8.55
C PRO A 8 15.62 4.49 7.58
N GLU A 9 15.99 4.55 6.30
CA GLU A 9 15.14 5.10 5.24
C GLU A 9 13.83 4.29 5.06
N GLN A 10 13.94 2.97 4.99
CA GLN A 10 12.79 2.06 4.84
C GLN A 10 11.91 2.05 6.10
N ARG A 11 12.50 2.13 7.30
CA ARG A 11 11.77 2.20 8.56
C ARG A 11 10.91 3.45 8.64
N ARG A 12 11.46 4.61 8.25
CA ARG A 12 10.70 5.86 8.14
C ARG A 12 9.56 5.74 7.12
N ALA A 13 9.84 5.14 5.96
CA ALA A 13 8.83 4.91 4.93
C ALA A 13 7.66 4.06 5.49
N MET A 14 7.98 2.98 6.21
CA MET A 14 6.97 2.16 6.89
C MET A 14 6.18 2.92 7.96
N GLY A 15 6.81 3.81 8.71
CA GLY A 15 6.10 4.68 9.64
C GLY A 15 5.04 5.55 8.95
N VAL A 16 5.29 6.00 7.72
CA VAL A 16 4.28 6.73 6.92
C VAL A 16 3.11 5.83 6.55
N LEU A 17 3.37 4.60 6.11
CA LEU A 17 2.28 3.64 5.85
C LEU A 17 1.48 3.39 7.13
N GLU A 18 2.11 3.04 8.25
CA GLU A 18 1.43 2.73 9.52
C GLU A 18 0.53 3.87 10.00
N LYS A 19 1.00 5.13 9.88
CA LYS A 19 0.21 6.32 10.21
C LYS A 19 -1.04 6.46 9.33
N ASN A 20 -0.94 6.13 8.05
CA ASN A 20 -2.04 6.27 7.09
C ASN A 20 -2.94 5.02 7.03
N PHE A 21 -2.43 3.86 7.42
CA PHE A 21 -3.12 2.59 7.24
C PHE A 21 -4.44 2.55 8.00
N LYS A 22 -4.53 3.17 9.19
CA LYS A 22 -5.77 3.19 9.99
C LYS A 22 -7.02 3.69 9.24
N ARG A 23 -6.84 4.52 8.22
CA ARG A 23 -7.91 5.12 7.40
C ARG A 23 -8.01 4.54 5.99
N TRP A 24 -7.33 3.43 5.70
CA TRP A 24 -7.20 2.94 4.32
C TRP A 24 -8.57 2.72 3.66
N GLN A 25 -9.52 2.10 4.37
CA GLN A 25 -10.85 1.75 3.84
C GLN A 25 -11.66 2.97 3.41
N THR A 26 -11.56 4.07 4.16
CA THR A 26 -12.27 5.32 3.87
C THR A 26 -11.48 6.25 2.95
N SER A 27 -10.22 5.93 2.66
CA SER A 27 -9.30 6.76 1.87
C SER A 27 -8.91 6.11 0.54
N LEU A 28 -9.61 5.06 0.12
CA LEU A 28 -9.44 4.46 -1.20
C LEU A 28 -9.85 5.49 -2.26
N SER A 29 -8.93 5.78 -3.17
CA SER A 29 -9.20 6.60 -4.33
C SER A 29 -9.74 5.73 -5.46
N ASN A 30 -10.86 6.16 -6.04
CA ASN A 30 -11.42 5.60 -7.27
C ASN A 30 -10.93 6.36 -8.52
N GLU A 31 -10.17 7.43 -8.32
CA GLU A 31 -9.66 8.25 -9.41
C GLU A 31 -8.42 7.61 -10.03
N PRO A 32 -8.22 7.74 -11.36
CA PRO A 32 -7.02 7.26 -12.01
C PRO A 32 -5.77 7.97 -11.46
N LEU A 33 -4.65 7.25 -11.41
CA LEU A 33 -3.37 7.85 -11.05
C LEU A 33 -2.89 8.76 -12.18
N THR A 34 -2.68 10.04 -11.89
CA THR A 34 -2.17 11.06 -12.82
C THR A 34 -0.89 11.66 -12.27
N LEU A 35 -0.11 12.38 -13.09
CA LEU A 35 1.11 13.03 -12.60
C LEU A 35 0.78 14.12 -11.57
N GLU A 36 -0.32 14.83 -11.77
CA GLU A 36 -0.81 15.91 -10.92
C GLU A 36 -1.18 15.40 -9.52
N ASN A 37 -1.64 14.15 -9.39
CA ASN A 37 -1.98 13.59 -8.09
C ASN A 37 -0.80 12.86 -7.42
N ILE A 38 -0.03 12.03 -8.14
CA ILE A 38 1.04 11.24 -7.51
C ILE A 38 2.33 12.04 -7.28
N CYS A 39 2.48 13.21 -7.91
CA CYS A 39 3.69 14.04 -7.78
C CYS A 39 3.52 15.23 -6.84
N VAL A 40 2.47 15.26 -6.01
CA VAL A 40 2.29 16.24 -4.92
C VAL A 40 3.14 15.82 -3.72
N GLN A 41 3.97 16.73 -3.20
CA GLN A 41 4.86 16.43 -2.09
C GLN A 41 4.08 16.02 -0.84
N ASN A 42 4.52 14.94 -0.20
CA ASN A 42 3.90 14.28 0.95
C ASN A 42 2.50 13.72 0.71
N GLN A 43 2.03 13.68 -0.54
CA GLN A 43 0.74 13.08 -0.87
C GLN A 43 0.76 11.57 -0.61
N ALA A 44 -0.35 11.09 -0.06
CA ALA A 44 -0.57 9.71 0.34
C ALA A 44 -1.88 9.24 -0.31
N ILE A 45 -1.84 8.16 -1.09
CA ILE A 45 -2.99 7.68 -1.89
C ILE A 45 -3.13 6.18 -1.66
N PHE A 46 -4.36 5.72 -1.41
CA PHE A 46 -4.68 4.30 -1.47
C PHE A 46 -5.42 3.99 -2.77
N THR A 47 -5.12 2.85 -3.38
CA THR A 47 -5.82 2.33 -4.57
C THR A 47 -6.29 0.92 -4.32
N GLU A 48 -7.41 0.54 -4.96
CA GLU A 48 -7.98 -0.80 -4.83
C GLU A 48 -7.15 -1.90 -5.52
N GLU A 49 -6.27 -1.53 -6.45
CA GLU A 49 -5.48 -2.49 -7.22
C GLU A 49 -3.97 -2.37 -6.90
N PRO A 50 -3.21 -3.49 -7.02
CA PRO A 50 -1.75 -3.48 -6.98
C PRO A 50 -1.16 -2.55 -8.04
N THR A 51 -0.28 -1.64 -7.62
CA THR A 51 0.34 -0.68 -8.51
C THR A 51 1.69 -1.21 -8.97
N ALA A 52 1.76 -1.57 -10.24
CA ALA A 52 3.01 -1.91 -10.91
C ALA A 52 3.67 -0.65 -11.48
N THR A 53 5.00 -0.59 -11.48
CA THR A 53 5.75 0.55 -12.04
C THR A 53 5.36 0.91 -13.48
N PRO A 54 5.13 -0.05 -14.41
CA PRO A 54 4.68 0.27 -15.77
C PRO A 54 3.28 0.88 -15.86
N ALA A 55 2.43 0.68 -14.84
CA ALA A 55 1.09 1.22 -14.78
C ALA A 55 1.06 2.67 -14.25
N LEU A 56 2.19 3.17 -13.72
CA LEU A 56 2.25 4.55 -13.28
C LEU A 56 2.27 5.53 -14.46
N PRO A 57 1.61 6.68 -14.34
CA PRO A 57 1.75 7.75 -15.31
C PRO A 57 3.21 8.22 -15.37
N ARG A 58 3.66 8.57 -16.58
CA ARG A 58 5.03 9.00 -16.87
C ARG A 58 5.03 10.12 -17.90
N SER A 59 6.13 10.85 -17.98
CA SER A 59 6.38 11.83 -19.03
C SER A 59 7.20 11.22 -20.17
N ASP A 60 7.30 11.93 -21.28
CA ASP A 60 8.17 11.54 -22.40
C ASP A 60 9.66 11.81 -22.11
N THR A 61 9.94 12.77 -21.21
CA THR A 61 11.31 13.23 -20.92
C THR A 61 11.98 12.48 -19.78
N TRP A 62 11.23 11.69 -19.01
CA TRP A 62 11.76 10.93 -17.87
C TRP A 62 10.97 9.66 -17.59
N THR A 63 11.60 8.70 -16.92
CA THR A 63 11.00 7.43 -16.50
C THR A 63 11.14 7.18 -15.00
N TRP A 64 10.26 6.34 -14.47
CA TRP A 64 10.42 5.81 -13.11
C TRP A 64 11.53 4.76 -13.08
N ASN A 65 12.42 4.89 -12.10
CA ASN A 65 13.52 3.98 -11.86
C ASN A 65 13.55 3.54 -10.40
N GLN A 66 13.58 2.24 -10.17
CA GLN A 66 13.67 1.67 -8.83
C GLN A 66 15.06 1.94 -8.23
N SER A 67 15.09 2.60 -7.08
CA SER A 67 16.34 3.06 -6.45
C SER A 67 17.07 1.96 -5.66
N ARG A 68 16.33 0.96 -5.14
CA ARG A 68 16.84 -0.18 -4.36
C ARG A 68 15.99 -1.42 -4.63
N ALA A 69 16.42 -2.58 -4.14
CA ALA A 69 15.60 -3.79 -4.16
C ALA A 69 14.27 -3.61 -3.41
N ARG A 70 13.27 -4.41 -3.78
CA ARG A 70 12.00 -4.47 -3.05
C ARG A 70 12.21 -5.09 -1.68
N SER A 71 11.45 -4.64 -0.69
CA SER A 71 11.42 -5.25 0.63
C SER A 71 10.03 -5.78 0.91
N THR A 72 9.98 -6.95 1.53
CA THR A 72 8.73 -7.57 1.96
C THR A 72 8.77 -7.69 3.47
N ILE A 73 7.71 -7.23 4.13
CA ILE A 73 7.49 -7.41 5.56
C ILE A 73 6.12 -8.03 5.79
N ILE A 74 6.01 -8.75 6.89
CA ILE A 74 4.76 -9.34 7.35
C ILE A 74 4.40 -8.65 8.66
N SER A 75 3.10 -8.44 8.92
CA SER A 75 2.63 -7.98 10.22
C SER A 75 3.05 -8.95 11.32
N THR A 76 3.16 -8.47 12.55
CA THR A 76 3.54 -9.31 13.69
C THR A 76 2.57 -10.47 13.91
N ILE A 77 1.30 -10.29 13.52
CA ILE A 77 0.24 -11.31 13.61
C ILE A 77 0.26 -12.27 12.41
N GLY A 78 1.03 -11.98 11.35
CA GLY A 78 1.11 -12.82 10.15
C GLY A 78 0.01 -12.57 9.10
N ASN A 79 -0.96 -11.69 9.40
CA ASN A 79 -2.17 -11.49 8.61
C ASN A 79 -2.08 -10.36 7.56
N ILE A 80 -0.96 -9.66 7.42
CA ILE A 80 -0.80 -8.62 6.40
C ILE A 80 0.60 -8.72 5.84
N LYS A 81 0.71 -8.81 4.52
CA LYS A 81 1.99 -8.79 3.80
C LYS A 81 2.12 -7.48 3.05
N VAL A 82 3.24 -6.79 3.22
CA VAL A 82 3.55 -5.53 2.53
C VAL A 82 4.82 -5.70 1.72
N CYS A 83 4.72 -5.59 0.40
CA CYS A 83 5.86 -5.49 -0.50
C CYS A 83 6.02 -4.05 -0.94
N PHE A 84 7.15 -3.42 -0.63
CA PHE A 84 7.33 -1.99 -0.89
C PHE A 84 8.70 -1.68 -1.49
N TYR A 85 8.73 -0.59 -2.24
CA TYR A 85 9.92 -0.13 -2.95
C TYR A 85 9.83 1.35 -3.29
N LYS A 86 11.00 1.95 -3.51
CA LYS A 86 11.16 3.36 -3.83
C LYS A 86 11.52 3.56 -5.29
N LEU A 87 10.76 4.41 -5.96
CA LEU A 87 11.04 4.90 -7.30
C LEU A 87 11.59 6.33 -7.24
N SER A 88 12.46 6.62 -8.19
CA SER A 88 12.98 7.95 -8.48
C SER A 88 12.93 8.18 -9.97
N THR A 89 12.84 9.42 -10.37
CA THR A 89 12.86 9.81 -11.78
C THR A 89 14.26 9.74 -12.38
N ARG A 90 14.35 9.29 -13.63
CA ARG A 90 15.56 9.26 -14.46
C ARG A 90 15.24 9.89 -15.80
N LYS A 91 16.19 10.66 -16.34
CA LYS A 91 16.09 11.26 -17.66
C LYS A 91 16.08 10.16 -18.73
N THR A 92 15.22 10.27 -19.74
CA THR A 92 15.25 9.37 -20.91
C THR A 92 16.40 9.75 -21.85
N PRO A 93 16.97 8.81 -22.63
CA PRO A 93 18.09 9.12 -23.52
C PRO A 93 17.81 10.22 -24.55
N LYS A 94 16.54 10.36 -24.96
CA LYS A 94 16.10 11.35 -25.96
C LYS A 94 15.80 12.73 -25.36
N ALA A 95 15.68 12.84 -24.05
CA ALA A 95 15.37 14.11 -23.40
C ALA A 95 16.57 15.06 -23.47
N THR A 96 16.31 16.34 -23.68
CA THR A 96 17.32 17.41 -23.52
C THR A 96 17.34 17.90 -22.08
N GLU A 97 16.16 18.12 -21.51
CA GLU A 97 15.93 18.63 -20.17
C GLU A 97 16.34 17.66 -19.05
N ARG A 98 16.54 18.22 -17.86
CA ARG A 98 16.82 17.44 -16.65
C ARG A 98 15.52 16.84 -16.12
N ALA A 99 15.54 15.56 -15.76
CA ALA A 99 14.41 14.94 -15.07
C ALA A 99 14.11 15.67 -13.75
N PRO A 100 12.82 15.83 -13.39
CA PRO A 100 12.44 16.39 -12.09
C PRO A 100 13.00 15.52 -10.97
N ASN A 101 13.14 16.02 -9.73
CA ASN A 101 13.68 15.25 -8.61
C ASN A 101 12.54 14.66 -7.77
N ILE A 102 11.81 13.69 -8.33
CA ILE A 102 10.63 13.08 -7.71
C ILE A 102 11.03 11.75 -7.05
N LYS A 103 10.47 11.50 -5.87
CA LYS A 103 10.65 10.26 -5.11
C LYS A 103 9.31 9.76 -4.61
N ILE A 104 8.93 8.56 -5.04
CA ILE A 104 7.67 7.93 -4.64
C ILE A 104 7.93 6.54 -4.06
N TRP A 105 7.22 6.21 -3.01
CA TRP A 105 7.16 4.89 -2.42
C TRP A 105 5.88 4.21 -2.84
N ILE A 106 5.99 2.96 -3.27
CA ILE A 106 4.85 2.09 -3.56
C ILE A 106 4.87 0.97 -2.53
N TYR A 107 3.70 0.68 -1.96
CA TYR A 107 3.47 -0.42 -1.04
C TYR A 107 2.30 -1.24 -1.57
N ASN A 108 2.57 -2.44 -2.03
CA ASN A 108 1.56 -3.42 -2.41
C ASN A 108 1.24 -4.25 -1.17
N ILE A 109 0.00 -4.15 -0.70
CA ILE A 109 -0.47 -4.71 0.55
C ILE A 109 -1.42 -5.85 0.22
N THR A 110 -1.13 -7.04 0.75
CA THR A 110 -1.98 -8.22 0.66
C THR A 110 -2.58 -8.47 2.02
N ILE A 111 -3.91 -8.47 2.08
CA ILE A 111 -4.71 -8.75 3.27
C ILE A 111 -5.46 -10.05 2.97
N PRO A 112 -5.06 -11.19 3.55
CA PRO A 112 -5.84 -12.42 3.49
C PRO A 112 -7.20 -12.18 4.14
N ILE A 113 -8.26 -12.54 3.43
CA ILE A 113 -9.64 -12.48 3.94
C ILE A 113 -10.14 -13.90 4.13
N LEU A 114 -10.79 -14.17 5.27
CA LEU A 114 -11.45 -15.44 5.50
C LEU A 114 -12.60 -15.61 4.50
N MET A 115 -12.60 -16.71 3.74
CA MET A 115 -13.66 -17.12 2.79
C MET A 115 -13.71 -16.43 1.42
N GLU A 116 -12.83 -15.48 1.11
CA GLU A 116 -12.71 -14.85 -0.22
C GLU A 116 -11.27 -14.89 -0.76
N ARG A 117 -11.04 -14.38 -1.97
CA ARG A 117 -9.68 -14.13 -2.47
C ARG A 117 -9.02 -13.03 -1.64
N ASP A 118 -7.70 -13.12 -1.47
CA ASP A 118 -6.90 -12.07 -0.82
C ASP A 118 -7.24 -10.69 -1.38
N LYS A 119 -7.59 -9.74 -0.51
CA LYS A 119 -7.73 -8.34 -0.91
C LYS A 119 -6.34 -7.77 -1.08
N GLN A 120 -6.08 -7.26 -2.28
CA GLN A 120 -4.86 -6.53 -2.57
C GLN A 120 -5.23 -5.05 -2.65
N ILE A 121 -4.42 -4.19 -2.04
CA ILE A 121 -4.52 -2.74 -2.18
C ILE A 121 -3.11 -2.18 -2.35
N SER A 122 -3.01 -0.99 -2.93
CA SER A 122 -1.74 -0.25 -2.91
C SER A 122 -1.84 0.98 -2.05
N PHE A 123 -0.72 1.35 -1.47
CA PHE A 123 -0.48 2.65 -0.91
C PHE A 123 0.66 3.30 -1.69
N LEU A 124 0.49 4.57 -2.05
CA LEU A 124 1.50 5.38 -2.69
C LEU A 124 1.79 6.56 -1.79
N TRP A 125 3.07 6.85 -1.57
CA TRP A 125 3.51 8.05 -0.86
C TRP A 125 4.58 8.79 -1.66
N CYS A 126 4.28 10.02 -2.05
CA CYS A 126 5.22 10.91 -2.69
C CYS A 126 6.08 11.60 -1.63
N GLU A 127 7.27 11.07 -1.38
CA GLU A 127 8.22 11.64 -0.43
C GLU A 127 8.74 13.00 -0.89
N LYS A 128 8.97 13.15 -2.21
CA LYS A 128 9.43 14.39 -2.82
C LYS A 128 8.70 14.59 -4.14
N GLY A 129 7.95 15.68 -4.23
CA GLY A 129 7.12 16.02 -5.39
C GLY A 129 7.60 17.27 -6.13
N ILE A 130 6.89 17.62 -7.20
CA ILE A 130 7.03 18.90 -7.93
C ILE A 130 5.91 19.88 -7.62
N PHE A 131 4.77 19.37 -7.13
CA PHE A 131 3.67 20.20 -6.65
C PHE A 131 3.74 20.31 -5.14
N ASN A 132 3.52 21.52 -4.62
CA ASN A 132 3.30 21.70 -3.19
C ASN A 132 1.90 21.16 -2.85
N PRO A 133 1.71 20.59 -1.64
CA PRO A 133 0.36 20.32 -1.17
C PRO A 133 -0.42 21.64 -1.20
N PRO A 134 -1.72 21.61 -1.57
CA PRO A 134 -2.55 22.80 -1.45
C PRO A 134 -2.49 23.27 0.00
N ASP A 135 -2.42 24.59 0.19
CA ASP A 135 -2.44 25.16 1.54
C ASP A 135 -3.64 24.58 2.30
N PRO A 136 -3.46 24.22 3.59
CA PRO A 136 -4.60 23.76 4.38
C PRO A 136 -5.71 24.80 4.24
N PRO A 137 -6.96 24.38 3.99
CA PRO A 137 -8.05 25.34 3.91
C PRO A 137 -7.98 26.20 5.17
N GLY A 138 -7.75 27.50 4.97
CA GLY A 138 -7.71 28.46 6.07
C GLY A 138 -8.96 28.27 6.92
N PRO A 139 -8.91 28.56 8.24
CA PRO A 139 -9.99 28.27 9.17
C PRO A 139 -11.33 28.73 8.59
N GLN A 140 -12.11 27.79 8.06
CA GLN A 140 -13.41 28.08 7.50
C GLN A 140 -14.30 28.47 8.68
N PRO A 141 -15.11 29.54 8.56
CA PRO A 141 -16.15 29.82 9.54
C PRO A 141 -16.99 28.54 9.68
N GLN A 142 -17.02 27.97 10.88
CA GLN A 142 -17.80 26.78 11.19
C GLN A 142 -19.29 27.11 11.02
N SER A 143 -19.82 26.96 9.81
CA SER A 143 -21.26 26.83 9.61
C SER A 143 -21.66 25.46 10.16
N GLN A 144 -22.34 25.48 11.30
CA GLN A 144 -22.96 24.32 11.93
C GLN A 144 -23.87 23.60 10.92
N GLN A 145 -23.41 22.50 10.35
CA GLN A 145 -24.30 21.53 9.68
C GLN A 145 -24.13 20.17 10.33
N GLN A 146 -25.30 19.56 10.53
CA GLN A 146 -25.63 18.61 11.57
C GLN A 146 -25.07 17.21 11.29
N ALA A 147 -24.89 16.47 12.39
CA ALA A 147 -24.56 15.07 12.39
C ALA A 147 -25.63 14.22 11.69
N GLN A 148 -25.22 13.45 10.68
CA GLN A 148 -25.91 12.22 10.31
C GLN A 148 -24.94 11.04 10.51
N THR A 149 -25.19 10.31 11.59
CA THR A 149 -24.57 9.01 11.92
C THR A 149 -24.96 7.96 10.88
N GLN A 150 -23.98 7.38 10.19
CA GLN A 150 -24.10 6.04 9.61
C GLN A 150 -23.48 5.01 10.56
N PRO A 151 -24.26 4.11 11.17
CA PRO A 151 -23.72 2.93 11.85
C PRO A 151 -23.61 1.75 10.88
N GLN A 152 -22.77 0.76 11.22
CA GLN A 152 -22.76 -0.64 10.72
C GLN A 152 -21.68 -1.10 9.71
N ARG A 153 -20.51 -0.46 9.57
CA ARG A 153 -19.34 -1.11 8.92
C ARG A 153 -18.06 -1.23 9.74
N SER A 154 -17.97 -0.60 10.90
CA SER A 154 -16.73 -0.54 11.69
C SER A 154 -16.43 -1.80 12.52
N ASN A 155 -17.41 -2.68 12.78
CA ASN A 155 -17.27 -3.70 13.83
C ASN A 155 -16.48 -4.97 13.39
N LEU A 156 -16.50 -5.32 12.10
CA LEU A 156 -15.77 -6.49 11.60
C LEU A 156 -14.24 -6.29 11.55
N VAL A 157 -13.79 -5.04 11.48
CA VAL A 157 -12.38 -4.69 11.30
C VAL A 157 -11.62 -4.69 12.62
N GLU A 158 -12.21 -4.17 13.71
CA GLU A 158 -11.64 -4.32 15.05
C GLU A 158 -11.53 -5.79 15.43
N THR A 159 -12.58 -6.57 15.13
CA THR A 159 -12.59 -8.03 15.32
C THR A 159 -11.47 -8.71 14.51
N PHE A 160 -11.20 -8.28 13.28
CA PHE A 160 -10.12 -8.83 12.44
C PHE A 160 -8.71 -8.42 12.89
N LEU A 161 -8.49 -7.17 13.30
CA LEU A 161 -7.20 -6.71 13.82
C LEU A 161 -6.83 -7.40 15.14
N GLN A 162 -7.83 -7.87 15.89
CA GLN A 162 -7.64 -8.61 17.13
C GLN A 162 -7.58 -10.13 16.94
N TYR A 163 -7.86 -10.64 15.73
CA TYR A 163 -7.88 -12.08 15.48
C TYR A 163 -6.45 -12.64 15.42
N VAL A 164 -6.13 -13.48 16.41
CA VAL A 164 -4.95 -14.33 16.43
C VAL A 164 -5.39 -15.74 16.02
N PRO A 165 -4.91 -16.30 14.90
CA PRO A 165 -5.28 -17.65 14.50
C PRO A 165 -4.81 -18.66 15.56
N PRO A 166 -5.57 -19.74 15.82
CA PRO A 166 -5.15 -20.78 16.75
C PRO A 166 -3.84 -21.40 16.26
N SER A 167 -2.86 -21.45 17.17
CA SER A 167 -1.56 -22.11 16.97
C SER A 167 -1.79 -23.54 16.51
N SER A 168 -1.28 -23.90 15.34
CA SER A 168 -1.30 -25.26 14.79
C SER A 168 -0.32 -26.16 15.54
N SER A 169 -0.63 -26.45 16.80
CA SER A 169 0.09 -27.44 17.61
C SER A 169 -0.66 -28.77 17.74
N ASP A 170 -1.65 -29.02 16.89
CA ASP A 170 -2.29 -30.34 16.83
C ASP A 170 -1.46 -31.31 15.97
N PRO A 171 -1.15 -32.51 16.50
CA PRO A 171 -0.37 -33.50 15.78
C PRO A 171 -1.16 -34.02 14.58
N ILE A 172 -0.51 -33.99 13.43
CA ILE A 172 -0.98 -34.52 12.14
C ILE A 172 -1.51 -35.95 12.35
N SER A 173 -2.83 -36.08 12.39
CA SER A 173 -3.51 -37.37 12.34
C SER A 173 -3.35 -37.96 10.94
N LYS A 174 -2.89 -39.21 10.92
CA LYS A 174 -2.50 -39.99 9.75
C LYS A 174 -3.69 -40.18 8.80
N TYR A 175 -3.73 -39.42 7.70
CA TYR A 175 -4.58 -39.77 6.57
C TYR A 175 -3.91 -40.88 5.76
N GLN A 176 -4.49 -42.07 5.84
CA GLN A 176 -4.14 -43.22 5.00
C GLN A 176 -4.42 -42.93 3.53
N HIS A 177 -3.42 -43.20 2.71
CA HIS A 177 -3.46 -43.18 1.25
C HIS A 177 -4.36 -44.32 0.71
N PRO A 178 -5.36 -44.06 -0.14
CA PRO A 178 -5.94 -45.11 -0.96
C PRO A 178 -5.02 -45.39 -2.15
N GLN A 179 -4.51 -46.62 -2.22
CA GLN A 179 -3.85 -47.20 -3.39
C GLN A 179 -4.93 -47.55 -4.41
N PHE A 180 -4.96 -46.95 -5.62
CA PHE A 180 -5.58 -47.61 -6.78
C PHE A 180 -5.20 -46.98 -8.13
N TRP A 181 -4.53 -47.82 -8.95
CA TRP A 181 -4.76 -48.17 -10.36
C TRP A 181 -3.47 -48.21 -11.22
N LYS A 182 -3.19 -49.40 -11.77
CA LYS A 182 -2.26 -49.64 -12.87
C LYS A 182 -3.08 -49.87 -14.16
N PRO A 183 -2.73 -49.28 -15.31
CA PRO A 183 -3.29 -49.69 -16.59
C PRO A 183 -2.53 -50.90 -17.17
N ARG A 184 -3.26 -51.70 -17.94
CA ARG A 184 -2.72 -52.71 -18.87
C ARG A 184 -2.28 -52.05 -20.17
#